data_AF-A0A835XGK6-F1
#
_entry.id   AF-A0A835XGK6-F1
#
_cell.length_a   1.000
_cell.length_b   1.000
_cell.length_c   1.000
_cell.angle_alpha   90.00
_cell.angle_beta   90.00
_cell.angle_gamma   90.00
#
_symmetry.space_group_name_H-M   'P 1'
#
loop_
_entity.id
_entity.type
_entity.pdbx_description
1 polymer ?
#
loop_
_entity_poly.entity_id
_entity_poly.type
_entity_poly.pdbx_seq_one_letter_code
_entity_poly.pdbx_strand_id
1 'polypeptide(L)' 'MRKISDSEKDGLVEAQKQVIGILFEVIKRLQANNDLDEEYFQIVASKKTQNKKRLDKILSERQENSKIVSKLLKQLEI' A
#
# COMPACT_ATOMS: atom_id res chain seq x y z
N MET A 1 5.01 -39.49 11.46
CA MET A 1 4.90 -38.02 11.32
C MET A 1 6.30 -37.47 11.12
N ARG A 2 6.61 -36.79 10.02
CA ARG A 2 7.96 -36.26 9.73
C ARG A 2 8.22 -35.05 10.65
N LYS A 3 9.32 -35.05 11.42
CA LYS A 3 9.76 -33.86 12.16
C LYS A 3 10.38 -32.88 11.16
N ILE A 4 9.86 -31.65 11.15
CA ILE A 4 10.43 -30.52 10.41
C ILE A 4 11.79 -30.19 11.04
N SER A 5 12.84 -30.04 10.24
CA SER A 5 14.17 -29.66 10.73
C SER A 5 14.16 -28.20 11.22
N ASP A 6 15.10 -27.83 12.09
CA ASP A 6 15.18 -26.45 12.56
C ASP A 6 15.53 -25.48 11.41
N SER A 7 16.28 -25.93 10.41
CA SER A 7 16.54 -25.15 9.18
C SER A 7 15.28 -24.90 8.33
N GLU A 8 14.37 -25.87 8.26
CA GLU A 8 13.07 -25.70 7.57
C GLU A 8 12.17 -24.71 8.33
N LYS A 9 12.23 -24.71 9.68
CA LYS A 9 11.52 -23.72 10.51
C LYS A 9 12.08 -22.32 10.32
N ASP A 10 13.39 -22.15 10.32
CA ASP A 10 14.04 -20.84 10.13
C ASP A 10 13.68 -20.26 8.75
N GLY A 11 13.72 -21.08 7.70
CA GLY A 11 13.29 -20.66 6.36
C GLY A 11 11.81 -20.22 6.31
N LEU A 12 10.94 -20.92 7.03
CA LEU A 12 9.51 -20.56 7.13
C LEU A 12 9.31 -19.25 7.88
N VAL A 13 10.07 -18.99 8.94
CA VAL A 13 10.03 -17.73 9.69
C VAL A 13 10.47 -16.56 8.83
N GLU A 14 11.53 -16.71 8.04
CA GLU A 14 12.00 -15.65 7.14
C GLU A 14 11.00 -15.34 6.04
N ALA A 15 10.38 -16.37 5.43
CA ALA A 15 9.30 -16.18 4.47
C ALA A 15 8.11 -15.42 5.08
N GLN A 16 7.72 -15.75 6.31
CA GLN A 16 6.65 -15.04 7.02
C GLN A 16 7.00 -13.56 7.29
N LYS A 17 8.23 -13.26 7.71
CA LYS A 17 8.69 -11.87 7.90
C LYS A 17 8.61 -11.06 6.62
N GLN A 18 8.96 -11.65 5.48
CA GLN A 18 8.86 -10.99 4.17
C GLN A 18 7.40 -10.69 3.81
N VAL A 19 6.50 -11.68 3.96
CA VAL A 19 5.07 -11.49 3.72
C VAL A 19 4.50 -10.40 4.61
N ILE A 20 4.83 -10.40 5.90
CA ILE A 20 4.44 -9.36 6.85
C ILE A 20 4.92 -7.98 6.39
N GLY A 21 6.19 -7.87 5.97
CA GLY A 21 6.75 -6.61 5.45
C GLY A 21 5.99 -6.07 4.24
N ILE A 22 5.65 -6.94 3.28
CA ILE A 22 4.87 -6.59 2.10
C ILE A 22 3.47 -6.10 2.50
N LEU A 23 2.78 -6.82 3.39
CA LEU A 23 1.45 -6.45 3.87
C LEU A 23 1.45 -5.10 4.61
N PHE A 24 2.46 -4.85 5.44
CA PHE A 24 2.61 -3.55 6.12
C PHE A 24 2.75 -2.40 5.14
N GLU A 25 3.56 -2.54 4.09
CA GLU A 25 3.71 -1.49 3.09
C GLU A 25 2.42 -1.28 2.28
N VAL A 26 1.70 -2.36 1.94
CA VAL A 26 0.37 -2.27 1.30
C VAL A 26 -0.59 -1.45 2.18
N ILE A 27 -0.70 -1.76 3.47
CA ILE A 27 -1.59 -1.04 4.40
C ILE A 27 -1.24 0.45 4.44
N LYS A 28 0.06 0.80 4.55
CA LYS A 28 0.50 2.21 4.58
C LYS A 28 0.07 2.97 3.33
N ARG A 29 0.18 2.35 2.14
CA ARG A 29 -0.20 3.00 0.88
C ARG A 29 -1.71 3.17 0.74
N LEU A 30 -2.49 2.21 1.22
CA LEU A 30 -3.95 2.32 1.27
C LEU A 30 -4.39 3.41 2.26
N GLN A 31 -3.75 3.50 3.44
CA GLN A 31 -4.00 4.57 4.39
C GLN A 31 -3.67 5.95 3.80
N ALA A 32 -2.50 6.10 3.17
CA ALA A 32 -2.14 7.35 2.48
C ALA A 32 -3.15 7.72 1.38
N ASN A 33 -3.71 6.74 0.67
CA ASN A 33 -4.77 7.01 -0.32
C ASN A 33 -6.07 7.49 0.32
N ASN A 34 -6.44 6.95 1.49
CA ASN A 34 -7.63 7.40 2.22
C ASN A 34 -7.46 8.85 2.70
N ASP A 35 -6.28 9.21 3.22
CA ASP A 35 -5.99 10.58 3.65
C ASP A 35 -6.05 11.56 2.46
N LEU A 36 -5.52 11.14 1.30
CA LEU A 36 -5.59 11.90 0.05
C LEU A 36 -7.03 12.04 -0.48
N ASP A 37 -7.86 11.00 -0.32
CA ASP A 37 -9.27 11.04 -0.67
C ASP A 37 -10.04 12.05 0.19
N GLU A 38 -9.78 12.05 1.51
CA GLU A 38 -10.36 13.04 2.41
C GLU A 38 -9.98 14.48 1.99
N GLU A 39 -8.70 14.72 1.71
CA GLU A 39 -8.23 16.03 1.24
C GLU A 39 -8.91 16.43 -0.09
N TYR A 40 -9.01 15.48 -1.03
CA TYR A 40 -9.69 15.71 -2.30
C TYR A 40 -11.14 16.17 -2.09
N PHE A 41 -11.89 15.47 -1.23
CA PHE A 41 -13.28 15.83 -0.94
C PHE A 41 -13.40 17.21 -0.30
N GLN A 42 -12.54 17.54 0.66
CA GLN A 42 -12.52 18.86 1.29
C GLN A 42 -12.27 19.98 0.26
N ILE A 43 -11.31 19.78 -0.64
CA ILE A 43 -11.00 20.76 -1.69
C ILE A 43 -12.18 20.93 -2.65
N VAL A 44 -12.76 19.83 -3.15
CA VAL A 44 -13.89 19.88 -4.09
C VAL A 44 -15.11 20.54 -3.43
N ALA A 45 -15.41 20.22 -2.17
CA ALA A 45 -16.51 20.82 -1.42
C ALA A 45 -16.32 22.33 -1.20
N SER A 46 -15.07 22.79 -1.07
CA SER A 46 -14.76 24.22 -0.82
C SER A 46 -15.00 25.16 -2.01
N LYS A 47 -15.27 24.63 -3.22
CA LYS A 47 -15.48 25.39 -4.48
C LYS A 47 -14.37 26.41 -4.83
N LYS A 48 -13.18 26.31 -4.24
CA LYS A 48 -12.05 27.19 -4.54
C LYS A 48 -11.36 26.73 -5.83
N THR A 49 -11.57 27.47 -6.93
CA THR A 49 -10.95 27.25 -8.25
C THR A 49 -9.42 27.28 -8.23
N GLN A 50 -8.80 27.81 -7.17
CA GLN A 50 -7.35 27.96 -7.01
C GLN A 50 -6.62 26.64 -6.71
N ASN A 51 -7.35 25.55 -6.42
CA ASN A 51 -6.76 24.30 -5.94
C ASN A 51 -6.52 23.24 -7.03
N LYS A 52 -6.73 23.56 -8.31
CA LYS A 52 -6.58 22.59 -9.42
C LYS A 52 -5.23 21.86 -9.42
N LYS A 53 -4.13 22.59 -9.20
CA LYS A 53 -2.79 21.98 -9.11
C LYS A 53 -2.66 20.96 -7.97
N ARG A 54 -3.31 21.19 -6.82
CA ARG A 54 -3.27 20.24 -5.70
C ARG A 54 -4.13 19.02 -5.98
N LEU A 55 -5.31 19.20 -6.59
CA LEU A 55 -6.16 18.09 -7.04
C LEU A 55 -5.42 17.17 -8.01
N ASP A 56 -4.76 17.73 -9.02
CA ASP A 56 -3.97 16.95 -9.98
C ASP A 56 -2.86 16.16 -9.28
N LYS A 57 -2.18 16.78 -8.30
CA LYS A 57 -1.15 16.13 -7.49
C LYS A 57 -1.71 14.99 -6.63
N ILE A 58 -2.86 15.19 -5.99
CA ILE A 58 -3.56 14.16 -5.21
C ILE A 58 -3.88 12.95 -6.10
N LEU A 59 -4.44 13.18 -7.29
CA LEU A 59 -4.76 12.09 -8.21
C LEU A 59 -3.52 11.32 -8.66
N SER A 60 -2.42 12.04 -8.95
CA SER A 60 -1.14 11.40 -9.29
C SER A 60 -0.58 10.55 -8.14
N GLU A 61 -0.58 11.07 -6.91
CA GLU A 61 -0.09 10.37 -5.72
C GLU A 61 -0.93 9.11 -5.44
N ARG A 62 -2.26 9.21 -5.57
CA ARG A 62 -3.17 8.06 -5.42
C ARG A 62 -2.91 6.97 -6.45
N GLN A 63 -2.65 7.37 -7.70
CA GLN A 63 -2.31 6.44 -8.77
C GLN A 63 -0.95 5.76 -8.53
N GLU A 64 0.06 6.51 -8.07
CA GLU A 64 1.38 5.99 -7.70
C GLU A 64 1.26 4.92 -6.61
N ASN A 65 0.56 5.25 -5.52
CA ASN A 65 0.30 4.32 -4.41
C ASN A 65 -0.43 3.06 -4.89
N SER A 66 -1.42 3.20 -5.77
CA SER A 66 -2.15 2.06 -6.33
C SER A 66 -1.24 1.15 -7.15
N LYS A 67 -0.34 1.71 -7.98
CA LYS A 67 0.66 0.92 -8.73
C LYS A 67 1.60 0.16 -7.81
N ILE A 68 2.06 0.80 -6.73
CA ILE A 68 2.94 0.18 -5.73
C ILE A 68 2.20 -0.98 -5.05
N VAL A 69 0.97 -0.77 -4.59
CA VAL A 69 0.13 -1.82 -3.98
C VAL A 69 -0.05 -2.99 -4.94
N SER A 70 -0.41 -2.76 -6.20
CA SER A 70 -0.55 -3.84 -7.18
C SER A 70 0.74 -4.62 -7.40
N LYS A 71 1.90 -3.95 -7.42
CA LYS A 71 3.20 -4.61 -7.56
C LYS A 71 3.52 -5.48 -6.34
N LEU A 72 3.24 -4.98 -5.13
CA LEU A 72 3.46 -5.69 -3.87
C LEU A 72 2.54 -6.92 -3.74
N LEU A 73 1.26 -6.78 -4.08
CA LEU A 73 0.31 -7.91 -4.03
C LEU A 73 0.69 -9.02 -5.02
N LYS A 74 1.18 -8.67 -6.21
CA LYS A 74 1.71 -9.66 -7.16
C LYS A 74 2.90 -10.46 -6.63
N GLN A 75 3.64 -9.94 -5.65
CA GLN A 75 4.72 -10.71 -5.00
C GLN A 75 4.19 -11.77 -4.03
N LEU A 76 2.92 -11.66 -3.63
CA LEU A 76 2.24 -12.62 -2.73
C LEU A 76 1.43 -13.66 -3.50
N GLU A 77 1.07 -13.38 -4.74
CA GLU A 77 0.45 -14.35 -5.65
C GLU A 77 1.53 -15.36 -6.09
N ILE A 78 1.61 -16.48 -5.35
CA ILE A 78 2.46 -17.66 -5.66
C ILE A 78 1.90 -18.41 -6.86
#